data_AF-A0A9K3K8P6-F1
#
_entry.id   AF-A0A9K3K8P6-F1
#
_cell.length_a   1.000
_cell.length_b   1.000
_cell.length_c   1.000
_cell.angle_alpha   90.00
_cell.angle_beta   90.00
_cell.angle_gamma   90.00
#
_symmetry.space_group_name_H-M   'P 1'
#
loop_
_entity.id
_entity.type
_entity.pdbx_description
1 polymer ?
#
loop_
_entity_poly.entity_id
_entity_poly.type
_entity_poly.pdbx_seq_one_letter_code
_entity_poly.pdbx_strand_id
1 'polypeptide(L)'
;MMVPTSLLKSCVVLVLTTSHVLYTNAFMKVTTPNFPPIRQLQEATSILHAIPPEIAQEVQDARNQFFLWFFGASGGAGIARSAFPRMFNQVRYIQSLKNVSPTRGGRPWLESIKYPVEGNFLTIKGYLAFSAFSRANQNANPAAVRAVFDTFAQSTDLSDPFVAQEKLDSYKEDVRRLNGALLKSKLTGYLSIASLLFLLGLADVIAFGHAKDGWFYYWTPEDGILNLPKFWI
;
A
#
# COMPACT_ATOMS: atom_id res chain seq x y z
N MET A 1 10.17 -23.20 0.57
CA MET A 1 10.09 -22.74 1.98
C MET A 1 8.64 -22.44 2.36
N MET A 2 8.00 -23.29 3.17
CA MET A 2 6.66 -23.07 3.71
C MET A 2 6.74 -22.15 4.92
N VAL A 3 6.19 -20.94 4.82
CA VAL A 3 5.97 -20.08 5.99
C VAL A 3 4.75 -20.63 6.74
N PRO A 4 4.86 -21.01 8.01
CA PRO A 4 3.77 -21.60 8.76
C PRO A 4 2.63 -20.59 8.92
N THR A 5 1.41 -21.01 8.63
CA THR A 5 0.17 -20.19 8.69
C THR A 5 -0.16 -19.67 10.09
N SER A 6 0.52 -20.16 11.13
CA SER A 6 0.47 -19.62 12.50
C SER A 6 1.07 -18.22 12.61
N LEU A 7 2.10 -17.88 11.83
CA LEU A 7 2.74 -16.56 11.85
C LEU A 7 1.83 -15.46 11.29
N LEU A 8 1.00 -15.79 10.29
CA LEU A 8 0.08 -14.82 9.69
C LEU A 8 -1.10 -14.49 10.62
N LYS A 9 -1.56 -15.45 11.43
CA LYS A 9 -2.59 -15.20 12.46
C LYS A 9 -2.06 -14.32 13.60
N SER A 10 -0.81 -14.51 14.01
CA SER A 10 -0.20 -13.66 15.05
C SER A 10 -0.03 -12.22 14.59
N CYS A 11 0.34 -11.95 13.33
CA CYS A 11 0.47 -10.57 12.83
C CYS A 11 -0.87 -9.82 12.77
N VAL A 12 -1.97 -10.46 12.38
CA VAL A 12 -3.28 -9.81 12.31
C VAL A 12 -3.84 -9.50 13.70
N VAL A 13 -3.63 -10.38 14.68
CA VAL A 13 -4.02 -10.12 16.06
C VAL A 13 -3.19 -8.99 16.67
N LEU A 14 -1.88 -8.90 16.39
CA LEU A 14 -1.01 -7.86 16.92
C LEU A 14 -1.36 -6.45 16.42
N VAL A 15 -1.85 -6.32 15.18
CA VAL A 15 -2.29 -5.02 14.61
C VAL A 15 -3.64 -4.58 15.19
N LEU A 16 -4.56 -5.52 15.45
CA LEU A 16 -5.87 -5.22 16.03
C LEU A 16 -5.79 -4.93 17.54
N THR A 17 -4.91 -5.60 18.30
CA THR A 17 -4.78 -5.36 19.75
C THR A 17 -3.97 -4.10 20.08
N THR A 18 -2.97 -3.74 19.28
CA THR A 18 -2.22 -2.47 19.51
C THR A 18 -3.08 -1.25 19.20
N SER A 19 -3.97 -1.33 18.20
CA SER A 19 -4.94 -0.27 17.90
C SER A 19 -5.93 -0.04 19.05
N HIS A 20 -6.34 -1.09 19.76
CA HIS A 20 -7.25 -0.94 20.91
C HIS A 20 -6.55 -0.37 22.15
N VAL A 21 -5.30 -0.75 22.41
CA VAL A 21 -4.53 -0.25 23.57
C VAL A 21 -4.13 1.22 23.40
N LEU A 22 -3.86 1.69 22.18
CA LEU A 22 -3.60 3.11 21.93
C LEU A 22 -4.88 3.95 22.03
N TYR A 23 -6.04 3.41 21.63
CA TYR A 23 -7.31 4.13 21.73
C TYR A 23 -7.83 4.24 23.16
N THR A 24 -7.60 3.24 24.03
CA THR A 24 -8.05 3.28 25.43
C THR A 24 -7.14 4.09 26.34
N ASN A 25 -5.84 4.22 26.02
CA ASN A 25 -4.92 5.02 26.83
C ASN A 25 -5.02 6.53 26.55
N ALA A 26 -5.56 6.94 25.40
CA ALA A 26 -5.81 8.35 25.10
C ALA A 26 -7.09 8.90 25.78
N PHE A 27 -7.95 8.05 26.35
CA PHE A 27 -9.26 8.47 26.87
C PHE A 27 -9.36 8.51 28.41
N MET A 28 -8.28 8.25 29.16
CA MET A 28 -8.38 8.13 30.63
C MET A 28 -7.63 9.22 31.40
N LYS A 29 -8.44 10.06 32.06
CA LYS A 29 -8.14 11.09 33.08
C LYS A 29 -7.75 12.49 32.59
N VAL A 30 -8.71 13.18 31.97
CA VAL A 30 -8.88 14.62 32.23
C VAL A 30 -9.48 14.77 33.62
N THR A 31 -8.62 14.80 34.64
CA THR A 31 -8.99 15.23 35.98
C THR A 31 -9.18 16.74 35.93
N THR A 32 -10.40 17.22 36.11
CA THR A 32 -10.72 18.65 36.20
C THR A 32 -9.89 19.29 37.32
N PRO A 33 -9.01 20.28 37.02
CA PRO A 33 -8.29 20.99 38.06
C PRO A 33 -9.25 21.90 38.82
N ASN A 34 -9.28 21.72 40.14
CA ASN A 34 -10.02 22.58 41.06
C ASN A 34 -9.24 23.89 41.21
N PHE A 35 -9.64 24.93 40.45
CA PHE A 35 -8.97 26.23 40.48
C PHE A 35 -9.28 26.98 41.78
N PRO A 36 -8.27 27.45 42.53
CA PRO A 36 -8.50 28.36 43.65
C PRO A 36 -8.96 29.75 43.14
N PRO A 37 -9.68 30.52 43.99
CA PRO A 37 -10.18 31.83 43.60
C PRO A 37 -9.03 32.82 43.34
N ILE A 38 -9.11 33.49 42.19
CA ILE A 38 -8.15 34.46 41.67
C ILE A 38 -7.99 35.61 42.67
N ARG A 39 -6.81 35.76 43.26
CA ARG A 39 -6.35 37.01 43.90
C ARG A 39 -5.36 37.72 42.99
N GLN A 40 -5.84 38.87 42.52
CA GLN A 40 -5.18 40.13 42.15
C GLN A 40 -3.71 40.16 41.69
N LEU A 41 -3.56 40.71 40.48
CA LEU A 41 -2.61 41.75 40.08
C LEU A 41 -1.19 41.62 40.64
N GLN A 42 -0.31 41.02 39.85
CA GLN A 42 1.12 41.19 40.02
C GLN A 42 1.77 41.68 38.72
N GLU A 43 2.53 42.76 38.92
CA GLU A 43 3.32 43.55 37.98
C GLU A 43 3.87 42.83 36.75
N ALA A 44 3.72 43.52 35.62
CA ALA A 44 4.35 43.20 34.35
C ALA A 44 5.88 43.27 34.46
N THR A 45 6.49 42.18 34.90
CA THR A 45 7.89 41.89 34.62
C THR A 45 7.96 41.18 33.28
N SER A 46 8.68 41.80 32.35
CA SER A 46 9.08 41.24 31.06
C SER A 46 9.96 40.01 31.27
N ILE A 47 9.35 38.90 31.67
CA ILE A 47 9.97 37.58 31.74
C ILE A 47 9.59 36.89 30.45
N LEU A 48 10.60 36.60 29.63
CA LEU A 48 10.49 35.79 28.42
C LEU A 48 9.63 34.55 28.75
N HIS A 49 8.42 34.50 28.20
CA HIS A 49 7.45 33.45 28.51
C HIS A 49 7.98 32.13 27.93
N ALA A 50 8.76 31.41 28.73
CA ALA A 50 9.29 30.10 28.36
C ALA A 50 8.09 29.18 28.14
N ILE A 51 7.95 28.69 26.91
CA ILE A 51 6.88 27.76 26.53
C ILE A 51 6.96 26.57 27.50
N PRO A 52 5.86 26.22 28.19
CA PRO A 52 5.82 25.05 29.06
C PRO A 52 6.29 23.80 28.30
N PRO A 53 7.17 22.98 28.88
CA PRO A 53 7.76 21.82 28.20
C PRO A 53 6.71 20.82 27.68
N GLU A 54 5.51 20.81 28.28
CA GLU A 54 4.38 19.99 27.84
C GLU A 54 3.91 20.36 26.42
N ILE A 55 3.85 21.65 26.09
CA ILE A 55 3.42 22.14 24.76
C ILE A 55 4.49 21.81 23.71
N ALA A 56 5.78 21.84 24.10
CA ALA A 56 6.86 21.50 23.18
C ALA A 56 6.78 20.04 22.70
N GLN A 57 6.33 19.13 23.57
CA GLN A 57 6.18 17.72 23.24
C GLN A 57 4.99 17.47 22.30
N GLU A 58 3.84 18.09 22.55
CA GLU A 58 2.66 17.99 21.67
C GLU A 58 2.91 18.52 20.26
N VAL A 59 3.65 19.63 20.14
CA VAL A 59 4.04 20.20 18.85
C VAL A 59 4.92 19.24 18.05
N GLN A 60 5.80 18.50 18.73
CA GLN A 60 6.70 17.55 18.08
C GLN A 60 5.95 16.29 17.61
N ASP A 61 5.00 15.79 18.40
CA ASP A 61 4.15 14.66 18.02
C ASP A 61 3.21 15.01 16.85
N ALA A 62 2.61 16.20 16.87
CA ALA A 62 1.79 16.70 15.77
C ALA A 62 2.58 16.82 14.46
N ARG A 63 3.84 17.28 14.52
CA ARG A 63 4.73 17.33 13.35
C ARG A 63 5.05 15.93 12.83
N ASN A 64 5.33 14.98 13.71
CA ASN A 64 5.62 13.60 13.31
C ASN A 64 4.41 12.94 12.63
N GLN A 65 3.20 13.12 13.17
CA GLN A 65 1.97 12.65 12.53
C GLN A 65 1.74 13.33 11.18
N PHE A 66 1.89 14.66 11.11
CA PHE A 66 1.76 15.38 9.84
C PHE A 66 2.72 14.82 8.78
N PHE A 67 3.99 14.61 9.11
CA PHE A 67 4.96 14.09 8.15
C PHE A 67 4.64 12.66 7.71
N LEU A 68 4.20 11.80 8.62
CA LEU A 68 3.79 10.43 8.28
C LEU A 68 2.63 10.44 7.29
N TRP A 69 1.60 11.26 7.54
CA TRP A 69 0.44 11.36 6.67
C TRP A 69 0.73 12.07 5.35
N PHE A 70 1.45 13.19 5.39
CA PHE A 70 1.79 13.98 4.20
C PHE A 70 2.71 13.20 3.25
N PHE A 71 3.78 12.58 3.77
CA PHE A 71 4.68 11.79 2.93
C PHE A 71 4.11 10.42 2.58
N GLY A 72 3.31 9.81 3.45
CA GLY A 72 2.57 8.59 3.13
C GLY A 72 1.56 8.79 2.00
N ALA A 73 0.75 9.84 2.07
CA ALA A 73 -0.26 10.16 1.06
C ALA A 73 0.37 10.65 -0.26
N SER A 74 1.37 11.53 -0.19
CA SER A 74 2.06 12.02 -1.40
C SER A 74 2.87 10.93 -2.11
N GLY A 75 3.48 10.02 -1.35
CA GLY A 75 4.14 8.82 -1.89
C GLY A 75 3.16 7.92 -2.64
N GLY A 76 1.96 7.70 -2.08
CA GLY A 76 0.87 6.97 -2.74
C GLY A 76 0.43 7.63 -4.05
N ALA A 77 0.24 8.95 -4.05
CA ALA A 77 -0.12 9.72 -5.24
C ALA A 77 0.96 9.66 -6.34
N GLY A 78 2.24 9.69 -5.96
CA GLY A 78 3.37 9.54 -6.89
C GLY A 78 3.40 8.18 -7.59
N ILE A 79 3.20 7.09 -6.83
CA ILE A 79 3.12 5.74 -7.38
C ILE A 79 1.89 5.61 -8.29
N ALA A 80 0.73 6.11 -7.86
CA ALA A 80 -0.49 6.10 -8.66
C ALA A 80 -0.29 6.80 -10.02
N ARG A 81 0.30 8.00 -10.05
CA ARG A 81 0.55 8.75 -11.29
C ARG A 81 1.41 8.00 -12.30
N SER A 82 2.34 7.17 -11.84
CA SER A 82 3.21 6.39 -12.74
C SER A 82 2.62 5.02 -13.13
N ALA A 83 1.86 4.39 -12.24
CA ALA A 83 1.27 3.06 -12.46
C ALA A 83 0.00 3.11 -13.32
N PHE A 84 -0.89 4.08 -13.10
CA PHE A 84 -2.18 4.16 -13.82
C PHE A 84 -2.03 4.26 -15.34
N PRO A 85 -1.14 5.10 -15.91
CA PRO A 85 -0.97 5.18 -17.36
C PRO A 85 -0.48 3.86 -17.98
N ARG A 86 0.44 3.16 -17.31
CA ARG A 86 0.98 1.87 -17.80
C ARG A 86 -0.11 0.81 -17.85
N MET A 87 -0.92 0.73 -16.79
CA MET A 87 -2.03 -0.21 -16.71
C MET A 87 -3.13 0.11 -17.73
N PHE A 88 -3.45 1.39 -17.92
CA PHE A 88 -4.42 1.83 -18.93
C PHE A 88 -3.96 1.47 -20.36
N ASN A 89 -2.68 1.66 -20.67
CA ASN A 89 -2.11 1.31 -21.97
C ASN A 89 -2.16 -0.21 -22.24
N GLN A 90 -1.91 -1.03 -21.22
CA GLN A 90 -2.04 -2.48 -21.33
C GLN A 90 -3.49 -2.92 -21.60
N VAL A 91 -4.46 -2.32 -20.91
CA VAL A 91 -5.89 -2.61 -21.14
C VAL A 91 -6.31 -2.20 -22.55
N ARG A 92 -5.90 -1.01 -23.01
CA ARG A 92 -6.11 -0.54 -24.39
C ARG A 92 -5.54 -1.51 -25.42
N TYR A 93 -4.33 -2.01 -25.18
CA TYR A 93 -3.68 -2.99 -26.05
C TYR A 93 -4.44 -4.33 -26.08
N ILE A 94 -4.88 -4.85 -24.94
CA ILE A 94 -5.69 -6.08 -24.90
C ILE A 94 -7.03 -5.89 -25.64
N GLN A 95 -7.64 -4.71 -25.49
CA GLN A 95 -8.89 -4.39 -26.19
C GLN A 95 -8.71 -4.29 -27.70
N SER A 96 -7.57 -3.81 -28.20
CA SER A 96 -7.31 -3.75 -29.65
C SER A 96 -7.12 -5.14 -30.28
N LEU A 97 -6.78 -6.15 -29.48
CA LEU A 97 -6.63 -7.54 -29.93
C LEU A 97 -7.95 -8.32 -30.04
N LYS A 98 -9.09 -7.78 -29.62
CA LYS A 98 -10.38 -8.50 -29.58
C LYS A 98 -10.89 -9.04 -30.93
N ASN A 99 -10.37 -8.53 -32.05
CA ASN A 99 -10.77 -8.95 -33.40
C ASN A 99 -9.73 -9.86 -34.09
N VAL A 100 -8.61 -10.16 -33.43
CA VAL A 100 -7.58 -11.06 -33.97
C VAL A 100 -7.87 -12.46 -33.44
N SER A 101 -8.33 -13.36 -34.32
CA SER A 101 -8.61 -14.75 -33.94
C SER A 101 -7.34 -15.44 -33.41
N PRO A 102 -7.41 -16.26 -32.35
CA PRO A 102 -6.24 -16.95 -31.81
C PRO A 102 -5.60 -17.84 -32.88
N THR A 103 -4.34 -17.58 -33.23
CA THR A 103 -3.61 -18.37 -34.23
C THR A 103 -3.38 -19.78 -33.69
N ARG A 104 -4.08 -20.77 -34.25
CA ARG A 104 -3.85 -22.20 -34.00
C ARG A 104 -2.60 -22.65 -34.75
N GLY A 105 -1.43 -22.75 -34.10
CA GLY A 105 -0.32 -23.54 -34.66
C GLY A 105 1.04 -23.37 -33.99
N GLY A 106 1.67 -24.51 -33.62
CA GLY A 106 3.13 -24.67 -33.45
C GLY A 106 3.52 -25.36 -32.14
N ARG A 107 3.62 -26.70 -32.10
CA ARG A 107 4.79 -27.60 -32.36
C ARG A 107 5.60 -27.96 -31.07
N PRO A 108 6.24 -29.15 -31.02
CA PRO A 108 6.70 -29.80 -29.78
C PRO A 108 7.94 -29.16 -29.13
N TRP A 109 7.95 -29.19 -27.80
CA TRP A 109 8.65 -28.32 -26.83
C TRP A 109 10.18 -28.43 -26.67
N LEU A 110 10.94 -28.86 -27.68
CA LEU A 110 12.39 -29.09 -27.53
C LEU A 110 13.31 -27.99 -28.09
N GLU A 111 12.76 -26.84 -28.54
CA GLU A 111 13.56 -25.73 -29.10
C GLU A 111 13.46 -24.42 -28.29
N SER A 112 12.99 -24.45 -27.03
CA SER A 112 12.65 -23.24 -26.25
C SER A 112 13.84 -22.42 -25.71
N ILE A 113 15.09 -22.77 -26.02
CA ILE A 113 16.29 -21.93 -25.75
C ILE A 113 16.72 -21.16 -27.03
N LYS A 114 15.79 -20.78 -27.90
CA LYS A 114 16.13 -20.09 -29.18
C LYS A 114 15.68 -18.64 -29.27
N TYR A 115 15.08 -18.07 -28.22
CA TYR A 115 14.57 -16.70 -28.27
C TYR A 115 15.13 -15.86 -27.12
N PRO A 116 16.41 -15.45 -27.18
CA PRO A 116 16.85 -14.32 -26.37
C PRO A 116 15.98 -13.11 -26.76
N VAL A 117 15.34 -12.51 -25.76
CA VAL A 117 14.68 -11.21 -25.96
C VAL A 117 15.81 -10.19 -25.96
N GLU A 118 16.14 -9.70 -27.15
CA GLU A 118 17.25 -8.76 -27.36
C GLU A 118 17.07 -7.50 -26.50
N GLY A 119 18.15 -7.10 -25.82
CA GLY A 119 18.22 -5.82 -25.10
C GLY A 119 18.01 -5.85 -23.59
N ASN A 120 17.83 -7.02 -22.94
CA ASN A 120 17.76 -7.09 -21.46
C ASN A 120 18.94 -7.88 -20.87
N PHE A 121 19.70 -7.26 -19.95
CA PHE A 121 20.83 -7.90 -19.29
C PHE A 121 20.44 -9.19 -18.56
N LEU A 122 19.23 -9.23 -17.99
CA LEU A 122 18.76 -10.38 -17.23
C LEU A 122 18.41 -11.56 -18.14
N THR A 123 17.91 -11.32 -19.34
CA THR A 123 17.66 -12.41 -20.31
C THR A 123 18.98 -13.01 -20.82
N ILE A 124 20.04 -12.20 -20.96
CA ILE A 124 21.40 -12.69 -21.26
C ILE A 124 21.92 -13.61 -20.14
N LYS A 125 21.53 -13.33 -18.88
CA LYS A 125 21.86 -14.17 -17.71
C LYS A 125 20.97 -15.41 -17.56
N GLY A 126 20.06 -15.67 -18.51
CA GLY A 126 19.20 -16.85 -18.50
C GLY A 126 17.88 -16.68 -17.75
N TYR A 127 17.51 -15.45 -17.35
CA TYR A 127 16.19 -15.21 -16.77
C TYR A 127 15.09 -15.42 -17.81
N LEU A 128 14.01 -16.06 -17.39
CA LEU A 128 12.84 -16.32 -18.23
C LEU A 128 12.00 -15.04 -18.33
N ALA A 129 11.99 -14.43 -19.51
CA ALA A 129 11.11 -13.30 -19.81
C ALA A 129 9.70 -13.75 -20.17
N PHE A 130 8.68 -12.97 -19.77
CA PHE A 130 7.29 -13.24 -20.13
C PHE A 130 7.08 -13.34 -21.64
N SER A 131 7.75 -12.51 -22.43
CA SER A 131 7.62 -12.53 -23.90
C SER A 131 8.16 -13.84 -24.50
N ALA A 132 9.25 -14.39 -23.97
CA ALA A 132 9.76 -15.71 -24.37
C ALA A 132 8.81 -16.83 -23.95
N PHE A 133 8.30 -16.78 -22.71
CA PHE A 133 7.32 -17.75 -22.21
C PHE A 133 6.00 -17.72 -23.01
N SER A 134 5.49 -16.53 -23.31
CA SER A 134 4.30 -16.32 -24.13
C SER A 134 4.49 -16.82 -25.56
N ARG A 135 5.65 -16.55 -26.18
CA ARG A 135 6.00 -17.08 -27.51
C ARG A 135 6.10 -18.60 -27.53
N ALA A 136 6.57 -19.23 -26.46
CA ALA A 136 6.59 -20.69 -26.38
C ALA A 136 5.16 -21.27 -26.29
N ASN A 137 4.22 -20.52 -25.73
CA ASN A 137 2.84 -20.95 -25.48
C ASN A 137 1.80 -20.26 -26.39
N GLN A 138 2.14 -19.99 -27.66
CA GLN A 138 1.26 -19.24 -28.58
C GLN A 138 -0.11 -19.88 -28.81
N ASN A 139 -0.24 -21.20 -28.64
CA ASN A 139 -1.50 -21.91 -28.84
C ASN A 139 -2.40 -21.94 -27.60
N ALA A 140 -1.92 -21.45 -26.46
CA ALA A 140 -2.68 -21.41 -25.23
C ALA A 140 -3.41 -20.07 -25.06
N ASN A 141 -4.41 -20.04 -24.18
CA ASN A 141 -5.09 -18.79 -23.86
C ASN A 141 -4.10 -17.79 -23.25
N PRO A 142 -3.91 -16.59 -23.85
CA PRO A 142 -2.91 -15.62 -23.38
C PRO A 142 -3.15 -15.17 -21.93
N ALA A 143 -4.41 -15.12 -21.48
CA ALA A 143 -4.73 -14.78 -20.09
C ALA A 143 -4.29 -15.89 -19.12
N ALA A 144 -4.43 -17.17 -19.52
CA ALA A 144 -3.99 -18.29 -18.71
C ALA A 144 -2.46 -18.36 -18.65
N VAL A 145 -1.78 -18.13 -19.78
CA VAL A 145 -0.31 -18.08 -19.84
C VAL A 145 0.23 -16.96 -18.95
N ARG A 146 -0.39 -15.78 -18.96
CA ARG A 146 -0.01 -14.68 -18.07
C ARG A 146 -0.24 -15.03 -16.61
N ALA A 147 -1.41 -15.58 -16.28
CA ALA A 147 -1.74 -15.99 -14.93
C ALA A 147 -0.73 -17.01 -14.37
N VAL A 148 -0.33 -18.00 -15.17
CA VAL A 148 0.70 -18.98 -14.79
C VAL A 148 2.05 -18.28 -14.57
N PHE A 149 2.45 -17.39 -15.48
CA PHE A 149 3.71 -16.66 -15.34
C PHE A 149 3.76 -15.79 -14.08
N ASP A 150 2.65 -15.11 -13.75
CA ASP A 150 2.52 -14.28 -12.54
C ASP A 150 2.62 -15.12 -11.25
N THR A 151 2.45 -16.45 -11.31
CA THR A 151 2.70 -17.31 -10.14
C THR A 151 4.18 -17.55 -9.84
N PHE A 152 5.06 -17.33 -10.83
CA PHE A 152 6.51 -17.46 -10.68
C PHE A 152 7.17 -16.09 -10.44
N ALA A 153 6.70 -15.08 -11.17
CA ALA A 153 7.27 -13.74 -11.12
C ALA A 153 6.65 -12.92 -9.98
N GLN A 154 7.46 -12.57 -8.98
CA GLN A 154 6.96 -11.87 -7.79
C GLN A 154 6.56 -10.40 -8.06
N SER A 155 6.98 -9.78 -9.16
CA SER A 155 6.63 -8.37 -9.47
C SER A 155 7.06 -7.85 -10.85
N THR A 156 7.77 -8.62 -11.67
CA THR A 156 8.35 -8.15 -12.94
C THR A 156 8.06 -9.11 -14.09
N ASP A 157 8.34 -8.70 -15.33
CA ASP A 157 8.20 -9.59 -16.51
C ASP A 157 9.36 -10.59 -16.65
N LEU A 158 10.08 -10.87 -15.56
CA LEU A 158 11.25 -11.74 -15.50
C LEU A 158 11.11 -12.69 -14.31
N SER A 159 11.45 -13.96 -14.54
CA SER A 159 11.51 -14.99 -13.51
C SER A 159 12.86 -15.69 -13.54
N ASP A 160 13.37 -16.06 -12.37
CA ASP A 160 14.48 -17.00 -12.26
C ASP A 160 14.06 -18.34 -12.89
N PRO A 161 14.89 -18.94 -13.79
CA PRO A 161 14.57 -20.19 -14.45
C PRO A 161 14.43 -21.37 -13.46
N PHE A 162 15.21 -21.41 -12.38
CA PHE A 162 15.14 -22.50 -11.40
C PHE A 162 13.83 -22.46 -10.62
N VAL A 163 13.42 -21.27 -10.18
CA VAL A 163 12.14 -21.08 -9.48
C VAL A 163 10.95 -21.38 -10.40
N ALA A 164 11.03 -20.94 -11.66
CA ALA A 164 9.98 -21.24 -12.65
C ALA A 164 9.87 -22.74 -12.90
N GLN A 165 11.01 -23.44 -13.04
CA GLN A 165 11.03 -24.88 -13.27
C GLN A 165 10.49 -25.66 -12.06
N GLU A 166 10.94 -25.35 -10.84
CA GLU A 166 10.44 -25.96 -9.61
C GLU A 166 8.91 -25.82 -9.50
N LYS A 167 8.39 -24.63 -9.82
CA LYS A 167 6.95 -24.37 -9.78
C LYS A 167 6.19 -25.11 -10.87
N LEU A 168 6.69 -25.12 -12.10
CA LEU A 168 6.10 -25.87 -13.20
C LEU A 168 6.04 -27.38 -12.88
N ASP A 169 7.11 -27.93 -12.31
CA ASP A 169 7.14 -29.33 -11.89
C ASP A 169 6.15 -29.58 -10.75
N SER A 170 6.04 -28.66 -9.79
CA SER A 170 5.02 -28.73 -8.74
C SER A 170 3.57 -28.70 -9.27
N TYR A 171 3.34 -28.07 -10.42
CA TYR A 171 2.02 -28.01 -11.07
C TYR A 171 1.72 -29.23 -11.92
N LYS A 172 2.76 -29.88 -12.47
CA LYS A 172 2.63 -31.18 -13.14
C LYS A 172 2.19 -32.26 -12.15
N GLU A 173 2.72 -32.22 -10.92
CA GLU A 173 2.30 -33.13 -9.85
C GLU A 173 0.86 -32.90 -9.41
N ASP A 174 0.46 -31.64 -9.19
CA ASP A 174 -0.89 -31.29 -8.73
C ASP A 174 -1.38 -29.94 -9.27
N VAL A 175 -2.33 -30.00 -10.21
CA VAL A 175 -2.98 -28.83 -10.82
C VAL A 175 -3.71 -27.97 -9.77
N ARG A 176 -4.14 -28.54 -8.63
CA ARG A 176 -4.84 -27.76 -7.59
C ARG A 176 -3.93 -26.74 -6.92
N ARG A 177 -2.61 -27.00 -6.88
CA ARG A 177 -1.62 -26.04 -6.34
C ARG A 177 -1.57 -24.74 -7.13
N LEU A 178 -1.76 -24.82 -8.45
CA LEU A 178 -1.85 -23.65 -9.32
C LEU A 178 -3.04 -22.78 -8.94
N ASN A 179 -4.22 -23.39 -8.73
CA ASN A 179 -5.42 -22.66 -8.31
C ASN A 179 -5.23 -21.98 -6.94
N GLY A 180 -4.56 -22.65 -5.99
CA GLY A 180 -4.22 -22.06 -4.70
C GLY A 180 -3.27 -20.86 -4.81
N ALA A 181 -2.26 -20.95 -5.68
CA ALA A 181 -1.33 -19.85 -5.93
C ALA A 181 -2.03 -18.63 -6.57
N LEU A 182 -2.92 -18.89 -7.55
CA LEU A 182 -3.70 -17.85 -8.22
C LEU A 182 -4.71 -17.18 -7.28
N LEU A 183 -5.37 -17.95 -6.40
CA LEU A 183 -6.27 -17.37 -5.40
C LEU A 183 -5.50 -16.54 -4.38
N LYS A 184 -4.31 -17.00 -3.95
CA LYS A 184 -3.48 -16.26 -3.01
C LYS A 184 -3.02 -14.92 -3.60
N SER A 185 -2.59 -14.88 -4.87
CA SER A 185 -2.17 -13.63 -5.51
C SER A 185 -3.34 -12.64 -5.64
N LYS A 186 -4.52 -13.12 -6.07
CA LYS A 186 -5.74 -12.29 -6.14
C LYS A 186 -6.17 -11.79 -4.76
N LEU A 187 -6.15 -12.64 -3.75
CA LEU A 187 -6.51 -12.28 -2.38
C LEU A 187 -5.58 -11.20 -1.84
N THR A 188 -4.26 -11.31 -2.06
CA THR A 188 -3.30 -10.28 -1.68
C THR A 188 -3.60 -8.95 -2.38
N GLY A 189 -3.95 -8.99 -3.67
CA GLY A 189 -4.35 -7.79 -4.42
C GLY A 189 -5.64 -7.15 -3.91
N TYR A 190 -6.64 -7.94 -3.54
CA TYR A 190 -7.87 -7.40 -2.93
C TYR A 190 -7.65 -6.89 -1.51
N LEU A 191 -6.81 -7.56 -0.73
CA LEU A 191 -6.44 -7.12 0.63
C LEU A 191 -5.69 -5.79 0.59
N SER A 192 -4.82 -5.55 -0.39
CA SER A 192 -4.13 -4.26 -0.50
C SER A 192 -5.10 -3.12 -0.81
N ILE A 193 -6.05 -3.33 -1.74
CA ILE A 193 -7.09 -2.34 -2.05
C ILE A 193 -8.01 -2.12 -0.85
N ALA A 194 -8.44 -3.19 -0.16
CA ALA A 194 -9.28 -3.08 1.03
C ALA A 194 -8.56 -2.34 2.16
N SER A 195 -7.27 -2.61 2.37
CA SER A 195 -6.44 -1.91 3.36
C SER A 195 -6.30 -0.42 3.01
N LEU A 196 -6.11 -0.09 1.73
CA LEU A 196 -6.06 1.30 1.26
C LEU A 196 -7.39 2.03 1.51
N LEU A 197 -8.52 1.42 1.15
CA LEU A 197 -9.85 2.00 1.37
C LEU A 197 -10.16 2.15 2.87
N PHE A 198 -9.74 1.19 3.68
CA PHE A 198 -9.87 1.26 5.13
C PHE A 198 -9.08 2.44 5.71
N LEU A 199 -7.82 2.60 5.31
CA LEU A 199 -6.99 3.72 5.75
C LEU A 199 -7.56 5.07 5.28
N LEU A 200 -8.10 5.14 4.07
CA LEU A 200 -8.76 6.34 3.55
C LEU A 200 -9.99 6.70 4.37
N GLY A 201 -10.87 5.72 4.65
CA GLY A 201 -12.05 5.96 5.48
C GLY A 201 -11.71 6.34 6.92
N LEU A 202 -10.64 5.77 7.49
CA LEU A 202 -10.15 6.15 8.82
C LEU A 202 -9.61 7.58 8.83
N ALA A 203 -8.89 7.99 7.78
CA ALA A 203 -8.43 9.37 7.61
C ALA A 203 -9.61 10.35 7.52
N ASP A 204 -10.66 10.02 6.77
CA ASP A 204 -11.86 10.86 6.64
C ASP A 204 -12.60 11.03 7.97
N VAL A 205 -12.74 9.95 8.77
CA VAL A 205 -13.38 10.02 10.09
C VAL A 205 -12.58 10.91 11.05
N ILE A 206 -11.26 10.80 11.07
CA ILE A 206 -10.39 11.64 11.90
C ILE A 206 -10.46 13.10 11.43
N ALA A 207 -10.38 13.34 10.12
CA ALA A 207 -10.47 14.68 9.56
C ALA A 207 -11.82 15.33 9.86
N PHE A 208 -12.93 14.58 9.80
CA PHE A 208 -14.25 15.09 10.15
C PHE A 208 -14.39 15.36 11.64
N GLY A 209 -13.81 14.53 12.50
CA GLY A 209 -13.73 14.77 13.95
C GLY A 209 -13.04 16.09 14.26
N HIS A 210 -11.85 16.31 13.70
CA HIS A 210 -11.12 17.57 13.86
C HIS A 210 -11.81 18.75 13.16
N ALA A 211 -12.52 18.54 12.06
CA ALA A 211 -13.32 19.60 11.44
C ALA A 211 -14.50 20.04 12.33
N LYS A 212 -15.12 19.10 13.08
CA LYS A 212 -16.23 19.38 13.99
C LYS A 212 -15.77 20.07 15.27
N ASP A 213 -14.70 19.57 15.87
CA ASP A 213 -14.23 20.03 17.19
C ASP A 213 -13.14 21.12 17.08
N GLY A 214 -12.79 21.53 15.86
CA GLY A 214 -11.71 22.45 15.57
C GLY A 214 -10.38 21.70 15.35
N TRP A 215 -9.64 22.11 14.32
CA TRP A 215 -8.28 21.58 14.07
C TRP A 215 -7.30 21.95 15.18
N PHE A 216 -7.59 23.00 15.94
CA PHE A 216 -6.81 23.47 17.07
C PHE A 216 -7.69 23.52 18.32
N TYR A 217 -7.15 23.09 19.46
CA TYR A 217 -7.87 23.03 20.74
C TYR A 217 -8.48 24.37 21.17
N TYR A 218 -7.87 25.49 20.79
CA TYR A 218 -8.33 26.84 21.10
C TYR A 218 -9.30 27.43 20.07
N TRP A 219 -9.63 26.69 19.01
CA TRP A 219 -10.49 27.21 17.96
C TRP A 219 -11.94 27.13 18.38
N THR A 220 -12.59 28.29 18.49
CA THR A 220 -14.02 28.33 18.81
C THR A 220 -14.84 28.34 17.51
N PRO A 221 -16.06 27.77 17.49
CA PRO A 221 -16.94 27.84 16.31
C PRO A 221 -17.22 29.27 15.83
N GLU A 222 -17.11 30.23 16.74
CA GLU A 222 -17.29 31.67 16.51
C GLU A 222 -16.20 32.26 15.62
N ASP A 223 -15.00 31.68 15.61
CA ASP A 223 -13.89 32.13 14.78
C ASP A 223 -14.14 31.82 13.30
N GLY A 224 -14.95 30.80 12.98
CA GLY A 224 -15.28 30.40 11.62
C GLY A 224 -14.26 29.45 10.97
N ILE A 225 -14.74 28.56 10.10
CA ILE A 225 -13.99 27.43 9.48
C ILE A 225 -12.76 27.86 8.66
N LEU A 226 -12.68 29.12 8.22
CA LEU A 226 -11.59 29.64 7.39
C LEU A 226 -10.68 30.64 8.12
N ASN A 227 -10.82 30.80 9.45
CA ASN A 227 -9.99 31.72 10.20
C ASN A 227 -8.59 31.13 10.36
N LEU A 228 -7.76 31.31 9.34
CA LEU A 228 -6.34 31.07 9.41
C LEU A 228 -5.75 32.02 10.45
N PRO A 229 -5.00 31.51 11.44
CA PRO A 229 -4.38 32.38 12.42
C PRO A 229 -3.48 33.40 11.71
N LYS A 230 -3.54 34.67 12.15
CA LYS A 230 -2.76 35.76 11.54
C LYS A 230 -1.25 35.52 11.47
N PHE A 231 -0.70 34.58 12.25
CA PHE A 231 0.72 34.22 12.19
C PHE A 231 1.11 33.34 10.98
N TRP A 232 0.13 32.84 10.20
CA TRP A 232 0.37 32.12 8.94
C TRP A 232 0.26 32.99 7.69
N ILE A 233 -0.14 34.27 7.82
CA ILE A 233 -0.23 35.27 6.74
C ILE A 233 0.96 36.22 6.89
#